data_AF-A0A2P4QH00-F1
#
_entry.id   AF-A0A2P4QH00-F1
#
_cell.length_a   1.000
_cell.length_b   1.000
_cell.length_c   1.000
_cell.angle_alpha   90.00
_cell.angle_beta   90.00
_cell.angle_gamma   90.00
#
_symmetry.space_group_name_H-M   'P 1'
#
loop_
_entity.id
_entity.type
_entity.pdbx_description
1 polymer ?
#
loop_
_entity_poly.entity_id
_entity_poly.type
_entity_poly.pdbx_seq_one_letter_code
_entity_poly.pdbx_strand_id
1 'polypeptide(L)'
;MSDILTSLGIANAVSDIFHTLKKNVVSREDEIERLKAELEKCRDHLELKEEALVVQDKSNHSVGRYNLIRQDATSLQNSTLDLRTLKRQNLANIATERDQYQNLLNKENREYWEIAENRKRRINDLLMQNFALQLLNQRKNWQITVYRRNIRRWTVRYNHDTERWKRCHTASQTQNNNLQQQINNLQQKILILQNNGLLNQQPGMAWYPPPRFSDSAHEDVDNFIKDFRLYVTASGMTTNNAAGKQRVLAFFELCLTGKAADCNIAAEIALNNANIIAAHIAAPDGSYRNRSNYYSGT
;
A
#
# COMPACT_ATOMS: atom_id res chain seq x y z
N MET A 1 41.18 82.33 180.73
CA MET A 1 39.77 82.42 180.26
C MET A 1 39.66 82.78 178.77
N SER A 2 40.73 82.58 177.96
CA SER A 2 40.77 82.87 176.51
C SER A 2 40.92 81.61 175.63
N ASP A 3 41.39 80.48 176.16
CA ASP A 3 41.72 79.29 175.36
C ASP A 3 40.58 78.27 175.19
N ILE A 4 39.49 78.41 175.95
CA ILE A 4 38.31 77.52 175.83
C ILE A 4 37.36 77.99 174.69
N LEU A 5 37.33 79.30 174.41
CA LEU A 5 36.47 79.85 173.35
C LEU A 5 37.00 79.57 171.94
N THR A 6 38.31 79.40 171.76
CA THR A 6 38.95 79.05 170.47
C THR A 6 38.76 77.58 170.11
N SER A 7 38.75 76.68 171.10
CA SER A 7 38.49 75.24 170.93
C SER A 7 37.04 74.96 170.50
N LEU A 8 36.06 75.68 171.06
CA LEU A 8 34.65 75.52 170.72
C LEU A 8 34.32 76.06 169.31
N GLY A 9 34.99 77.13 168.88
CA GLY A 9 34.82 77.69 167.53
C GLY A 9 35.36 76.76 166.42
N ILE A 10 36.49 76.09 166.67
CA ILE A 10 37.05 75.09 165.75
C ILE A 10 36.16 73.84 165.71
N ALA A 11 35.65 73.38 166.86
CA ALA A 11 34.74 72.23 166.92
C ALA A 11 33.42 72.47 166.16
N ASN A 12 32.84 73.67 166.27
CA ASN A 12 31.63 74.03 165.51
C ASN A 12 31.93 74.16 164.01
N ALA A 13 33.04 74.78 163.61
CA ALA A 13 33.42 74.88 162.20
C ALA A 13 33.69 73.49 161.57
N VAL A 14 34.33 72.58 162.30
CA VAL A 14 34.53 71.18 161.86
C VAL A 14 33.20 70.44 161.76
N SER A 15 32.26 70.68 162.68
CA SER A 15 30.91 70.10 162.64
C SER A 15 30.10 70.59 161.43
N ASP A 16 30.13 71.89 161.14
CA ASP A 16 29.47 72.49 159.97
C ASP A 16 30.08 71.99 158.66
N ILE A 17 31.41 71.88 158.58
CA ILE A 17 32.11 71.29 157.43
C ILE A 17 31.70 69.82 157.27
N PHE A 18 31.63 69.05 158.36
CA PHE A 18 31.23 67.65 158.32
C PHE A 18 29.76 67.47 157.90
N HIS A 19 28.85 68.33 158.38
CA HIS A 19 27.46 68.34 157.94
C HIS A 19 27.30 68.74 156.47
N THR A 20 28.06 69.73 156.01
CA THR A 20 28.06 70.17 154.61
C THR A 20 28.61 69.09 153.68
N LEU A 21 29.72 68.46 154.07
CA LEU A 21 30.30 67.33 153.32
C LEU A 21 29.34 66.14 153.28
N LYS A 22 28.70 65.78 154.40
CA LYS A 22 27.72 64.70 154.45
C LYS A 22 26.54 64.96 153.52
N LYS A 23 26.01 66.18 153.49
CA LYS A 23 24.91 66.56 152.58
C LYS A 23 25.33 66.52 151.11
N ASN A 24 26.57 66.90 150.80
CA ASN A 24 27.12 66.80 149.44
C ASN A 24 27.35 65.35 149.00
N VAL A 25 27.78 64.47 149.92
CA VAL A 25 27.93 63.03 149.64
C VAL A 25 26.56 62.41 149.34
N VAL A 26 25.55 62.65 150.18
CA VAL A 26 24.19 62.15 149.95
C VAL A 26 23.59 62.69 148.65
N SER A 27 23.74 63.98 148.36
CA SER A 27 23.26 64.57 147.09
C SER A 27 23.96 63.99 145.86
N ARG A 28 25.25 63.65 145.96
CA ARG A 28 25.98 62.98 144.88
C ARG A 28 25.59 61.51 144.76
N GLU A 29 25.28 60.84 145.85
CA GLU A 29 24.74 59.48 145.85
C GLU A 29 23.37 59.44 145.15
N ASP A 30 22.48 60.38 145.48
CA ASP A 30 21.18 60.54 144.81
C ASP A 30 21.35 60.84 143.29
N GLU A 31 22.32 61.67 142.93
CA GLU A 31 22.65 61.98 141.53
C GLU A 31 23.23 60.75 140.80
N ILE A 32 24.08 59.97 141.46
CA ILE A 32 24.60 58.70 140.92
C ILE A 32 23.48 57.69 140.71
N GLU A 33 22.53 57.56 141.64
CA GLU A 33 21.36 56.69 141.48
C GLU A 33 20.49 57.14 140.29
N ARG A 34 20.26 58.45 140.15
CA ARG A 34 19.50 59.00 139.02
C ARG A 34 20.18 58.73 137.68
N LEU A 35 21.49 58.97 137.59
CA LEU A 35 22.28 58.70 136.38
C LEU A 35 22.34 57.20 136.04
N LYS A 36 22.40 56.32 137.04
CA LYS A 36 22.29 54.86 136.83
C LYS A 36 20.94 54.48 136.23
N ALA A 37 19.85 55.04 136.75
CA ALA A 37 18.51 54.78 136.23
C ALA A 37 18.32 55.32 134.79
N GLU A 38 18.92 56.47 134.46
CA GLU A 38 18.92 57.01 133.09
C GLU A 38 19.80 56.18 132.15
N LEU A 39 20.96 55.70 132.60
CA LEU A 39 21.81 54.79 131.82
C LEU A 39 21.10 53.46 131.53
N GLU A 40 20.36 52.90 132.49
CA GLU A 40 19.59 51.68 132.29
C GLU A 40 18.47 51.89 131.25
N LYS A 41 17.74 53.00 131.33
CA LYS A 41 16.76 53.37 130.29
C LYS A 41 17.38 53.54 128.90
N CYS A 42 18.57 54.14 128.84
CA CYS A 42 19.31 54.27 127.59
C CYS A 42 19.76 52.91 127.05
N ARG A 43 20.18 51.99 127.92
CA ARG A 43 20.51 50.61 127.55
C ARG A 43 19.30 49.86 126.99
N ASP A 44 18.17 49.89 127.70
CA ASP A 44 16.92 49.26 127.24
C ASP A 44 16.46 49.83 125.89
N HIS A 45 16.56 51.16 125.72
CA HIS A 45 16.20 51.80 124.46
C HIS A 45 17.12 51.39 123.30
N LEU A 46 18.42 51.21 123.57
CA LEU A 46 19.37 50.72 122.58
C LEU A 46 19.07 49.27 122.19
N GLU A 47 18.77 48.39 123.16
CA GLU A 47 18.43 46.99 122.91
C GLU A 47 17.16 46.88 122.04
N LEU A 48 16.08 47.61 122.39
CA LEU A 48 14.87 47.67 121.56
C LEU A 48 15.14 48.20 120.14
N LYS A 49 16.07 49.14 119.99
CA LYS A 49 16.43 49.69 118.68
C LYS A 49 17.24 48.69 117.85
N GLU A 50 18.14 47.93 118.48
CA GLU A 50 18.88 46.85 117.84
C GLU A 50 17.94 45.73 117.39
N GLU A 51 17.00 45.31 118.25
CA GLU A 51 15.96 44.34 117.89
C GLU A 51 15.10 44.82 116.72
N ALA A 52 14.66 46.08 116.74
CA ALA A 52 13.86 46.67 115.66
C ALA A 52 14.63 46.71 114.33
N LEU A 53 15.93 47.04 114.36
CA LEU A 53 16.78 47.04 113.17
C LEU A 53 16.99 45.62 112.62
N VAL A 54 17.19 44.62 113.48
CA VAL A 54 17.32 43.21 113.06
C VAL A 54 16.02 42.71 112.43
N VAL A 55 14.86 43.08 112.99
CA VAL A 55 13.55 42.75 112.40
C VAL A 55 13.36 43.43 111.05
N GLN A 56 13.74 44.70 110.93
CA GLN A 56 13.66 45.45 109.67
C GLN A 56 14.56 44.84 108.58
N ASP A 57 15.80 44.45 108.92
CA ASP A 57 16.73 43.83 107.98
C ASP A 57 16.21 42.47 107.48
N LYS A 58 15.69 41.64 108.39
CA LYS A 58 15.01 40.39 108.03
C LYS A 58 13.81 40.62 107.10
N SER A 59 13.01 41.65 107.35
CA SER A 59 11.88 42.05 106.50
C SER A 59 12.34 42.49 105.12
N ASN A 60 13.34 43.38 105.04
CA ASN A 60 13.90 43.87 103.78
C ASN A 60 14.50 42.73 102.95
N HIS A 61 15.22 41.82 103.59
CA HIS A 61 15.80 40.64 102.94
C HIS A 61 14.72 39.69 102.40
N SER A 62 13.62 39.50 103.16
CA SER A 62 12.43 38.77 102.71
C SER A 62 11.80 39.43 101.47
N VAL A 63 11.53 40.74 101.51
CA VAL A 63 10.94 41.49 100.40
C VAL A 63 11.83 41.44 99.16
N GLY A 64 13.16 41.58 99.33
CA GLY A 64 14.14 41.40 98.27
C GLY A 64 14.02 40.03 97.59
N ARG A 65 13.98 38.94 98.37
CA ARG A 65 13.78 37.58 97.83
C ARG A 65 12.45 37.45 97.08
N TYR A 66 11.35 37.98 97.61
CA TYR A 66 10.05 37.95 96.93
C TYR A 66 10.08 38.68 95.58
N ASN A 67 10.75 39.82 95.49
CA ASN A 67 10.86 40.58 94.25
C ASN A 67 11.69 39.84 93.19
N LEU A 68 12.81 39.20 93.58
CA LEU A 68 13.60 38.37 92.65
C LEU A 68 12.77 37.20 92.11
N ILE A 69 12.09 36.45 93.00
CA ILE A 69 11.24 35.32 92.59
C ILE A 69 10.14 35.79 91.63
N ARG A 70 9.54 36.95 91.86
CA ARG A 70 8.52 37.53 90.98
C ARG A 70 9.08 37.87 89.59
N GLN A 71 10.27 38.46 89.54
CA GLN A 71 10.94 38.79 88.29
C GLN A 71 11.28 37.52 87.51
N ASP A 72 11.84 36.50 88.17
CA ASP A 72 12.16 35.21 87.56
C ASP A 72 10.92 34.49 87.05
N ALA A 73 9.83 34.49 87.83
CA ALA A 73 8.55 33.91 87.41
C ALA A 73 7.99 34.61 86.17
N THR A 74 8.10 35.94 86.09
CA THR A 74 7.65 36.72 84.93
C THR A 74 8.51 36.42 83.69
N SER A 75 9.82 36.33 83.86
CA SER A 75 10.75 35.97 82.78
C SER A 75 10.49 34.56 82.23
N LEU A 76 10.25 33.59 83.12
CA LEU A 76 9.89 32.21 82.76
C LEU A 76 8.54 32.16 82.03
N GLN A 77 7.56 32.95 82.48
CA GLN A 77 6.25 33.03 81.83
C GLN A 77 6.36 33.57 80.40
N ASN A 78 7.14 34.64 80.20
CA ASN A 78 7.37 35.23 78.88
C ASN A 78 8.09 34.25 77.95
N SER A 79 9.17 33.62 78.43
CA SER A 79 9.91 32.60 77.66
C SER A 79 9.01 31.42 77.26
N THR A 80 8.11 31.01 78.17
CA THR A 80 7.13 29.94 77.89
C THR A 80 6.12 30.37 76.81
N LEU A 81 5.70 31.63 76.80
CA LEU A 81 4.78 32.17 75.82
C LEU A 81 5.43 32.28 74.43
N ASP A 82 6.69 32.71 74.37
CA ASP A 82 7.47 32.77 73.13
C ASP A 82 7.66 31.37 72.52
N LEU A 83 8.01 30.38 73.35
CA LEU A 83 8.12 28.99 72.92
C LEU A 83 6.80 28.44 72.37
N ARG A 84 5.66 28.77 72.99
CA ARG A 84 4.34 28.36 72.49
C ARG A 84 4.03 29.02 71.15
N THR A 85 4.37 30.30 70.99
CA THR A 85 4.14 31.05 69.76
C THR A 85 4.98 30.48 68.62
N LEU A 86 6.27 30.27 68.86
CA LEU A 86 7.18 29.67 67.89
C LEU A 86 6.75 28.25 67.51
N LYS A 87 6.31 27.44 68.47
CA LYS A 87 5.79 26.10 68.20
C LYS A 87 4.55 26.15 67.30
N ARG A 88 3.61 27.07 67.54
CA ARG A 88 2.42 27.24 66.69
C ARG A 88 2.79 27.67 65.27
N GLN A 89 3.72 28.60 65.13
CA GLN A 89 4.20 29.06 63.82
C GLN A 89 4.86 27.92 63.04
N ASN A 90 5.75 27.16 63.68
CA ASN A 90 6.40 26.02 63.03
C ASN A 90 5.38 24.96 62.60
N LEU A 91 4.39 24.65 63.44
CA LEU A 91 3.33 23.70 63.07
C LEU A 91 2.48 24.20 61.90
N ALA A 92 2.16 25.50 61.86
CA ALA A 92 1.45 26.10 60.75
C ALA A 92 2.26 26.03 59.45
N ASN A 93 3.55 26.37 59.50
CA ASN A 93 4.44 26.31 58.35
C ASN A 93 4.54 24.87 57.80
N ILE A 94 4.77 23.88 58.67
CA ILE A 94 4.82 22.46 58.29
C ILE A 94 3.51 22.01 57.62
N ALA A 95 2.36 22.44 58.16
CA ALA A 95 1.06 22.11 57.56
C ALA A 95 0.91 22.73 56.17
N THR A 96 1.29 23.99 56.00
CA THR A 96 1.22 24.66 54.69
C THR A 96 2.15 24.03 53.66
N GLU A 97 3.38 23.67 54.04
CA GLU A 97 4.33 22.99 53.16
C GLU A 97 3.81 21.62 52.75
N ARG A 98 3.29 20.83 53.72
CA ARG A 98 2.67 19.54 53.44
C ARG A 98 1.52 19.67 52.44
N ASP A 99 0.65 20.66 52.62
CA ASP A 99 -0.50 20.87 51.73
C ASP A 99 -0.04 21.30 50.32
N GLN A 100 1.02 22.10 50.22
CA GLN A 100 1.65 22.44 48.93
C GLN A 100 2.21 21.21 48.23
N TYR A 101 2.98 20.36 48.92
CA TYR A 101 3.50 19.12 48.36
C TYR A 101 2.39 18.17 47.90
N GLN A 102 1.32 18.05 48.70
CA GLN A 102 0.17 17.23 48.32
C GLN A 102 -0.50 17.75 47.05
N ASN A 103 -0.65 19.08 46.91
CA ASN A 103 -1.22 19.69 45.71
C ASN A 103 -0.35 19.46 44.48
N LEU A 104 0.98 19.60 44.61
CA LEU A 104 1.93 19.31 43.51
C LEU A 104 1.84 17.85 43.08
N LEU A 105 1.86 16.92 44.04
CA LEU A 105 1.75 15.48 43.77
C LEU A 105 0.43 15.15 43.06
N ASN A 106 -0.69 15.72 43.53
CA ASN A 106 -1.99 15.51 42.91
C ASN A 106 -2.06 16.06 41.48
N LYS A 107 -1.40 17.21 41.22
CA LYS A 107 -1.30 17.80 39.90
C LYS A 107 -0.49 16.92 38.95
N GLU A 108 0.69 16.47 39.37
CA GLU A 108 1.53 15.58 38.57
C GLU A 108 0.82 14.26 38.24
N ASN A 109 0.15 13.66 39.23
CA ASN A 109 -0.64 12.46 39.02
C ASN A 109 -1.76 12.68 38.00
N ARG A 110 -2.45 13.82 38.04
CA ARG A 110 -3.50 14.17 37.08
C ARG A 110 -2.94 14.32 35.66
N GLU A 111 -1.82 15.03 35.51
CA GLU A 111 -1.15 15.20 34.22
C GLU A 111 -0.69 13.85 33.64
N TYR A 112 -0.13 12.98 34.48
CA TYR A 112 0.26 11.64 34.07
C TYR A 112 -0.93 10.83 33.53
N TRP A 113 -2.05 10.83 34.27
CA TRP A 113 -3.28 10.17 33.85
C TRP A 113 -3.84 10.72 32.54
N GLU A 114 -3.84 12.04 32.38
CA GLU A 114 -4.32 12.70 31.16
C GLU A 114 -3.45 12.34 29.95
N ILE A 115 -2.12 12.34 30.11
CA ILE A 115 -1.18 11.92 29.06
C ILE A 115 -1.40 10.45 28.69
N ALA A 116 -1.54 9.57 29.68
CA ALA A 116 -1.76 8.14 29.45
C ALA A 116 -3.06 7.89 28.68
N GLU A 117 -4.15 8.57 29.07
CA GLU A 117 -5.44 8.43 28.42
C GLU A 117 -5.44 9.02 26.99
N ASN A 118 -4.79 10.17 26.79
CA ASN A 118 -4.62 10.75 25.46
C ASN A 118 -3.78 9.84 24.54
N ARG A 119 -2.72 9.21 25.06
CA ARG A 119 -1.93 8.21 24.30
C ARG A 119 -2.79 7.01 23.92
N LYS A 120 -3.58 6.48 24.85
CA LYS A 120 -4.49 5.36 24.61
C LYS A 120 -5.51 5.68 23.51
N ARG A 121 -6.16 6.85 23.58
CA ARG A 121 -7.06 7.33 22.52
C ARG A 121 -6.36 7.45 21.18
N ARG A 122 -5.18 8.09 21.14
CA ARG A 122 -4.41 8.25 19.90
C ARG A 122 -4.01 6.91 19.28
N ILE A 123 -3.62 5.92 20.09
CA ILE A 123 -3.29 4.58 19.61
C ILE A 123 -4.52 3.94 18.96
N ASN A 124 -5.69 4.02 19.61
CA ASN A 124 -6.93 3.46 19.06
C ASN A 124 -7.31 4.13 17.72
N ASP A 125 -7.22 5.46 17.64
CA ASP A 125 -7.51 6.20 16.40
C ASP A 125 -6.57 5.76 15.27
N LEU A 126 -5.27 5.62 15.55
CA LEU A 126 -4.29 5.16 14.57
C LEU A 126 -4.53 3.72 14.12
N LEU A 127 -4.95 2.84 15.04
CA LEU A 127 -5.31 1.46 14.71
C LEU A 127 -6.54 1.42 13.78
N MET A 128 -7.58 2.20 14.08
CA MET A 128 -8.76 2.31 13.23
C MET A 128 -8.43 2.87 11.84
N GLN A 129 -7.61 3.93 11.79
CA GLN A 129 -7.17 4.53 10.52
C GLN A 129 -6.34 3.54 9.70
N ASN A 130 -5.41 2.81 10.33
CA ASN A 130 -4.62 1.79 9.65
C ASN A 130 -5.51 0.67 9.09
N PHE A 131 -6.49 0.21 9.87
CA PHE A 131 -7.43 -0.80 9.41
C PHE A 131 -8.23 -0.32 8.19
N ALA A 132 -8.74 0.92 8.23
CA ALA A 132 -9.45 1.52 7.09
C ALA A 132 -8.56 1.64 5.84
N LEU A 133 -7.30 2.07 6.01
CA LEU A 133 -6.33 2.18 4.92
C LEU A 133 -6.01 0.81 4.30
N GLN A 134 -5.87 -0.24 5.12
CA GLN A 134 -5.66 -1.59 4.62
C GLN A 134 -6.82 -2.07 3.75
N LEU A 135 -8.06 -1.87 4.19
CA LEU A 135 -9.25 -2.21 3.39
C LEU A 135 -9.31 -1.44 2.07
N LEU A 136 -9.01 -0.13 2.11
CA LEU A 136 -8.97 0.70 0.91
C LEU A 136 -7.90 0.20 -0.08
N ASN A 137 -6.71 -0.14 0.42
CA ASN A 137 -5.62 -0.67 -0.40
C ASN A 137 -5.99 -2.02 -1.01
N GLN A 138 -6.60 -2.92 -0.25
CA GLN A 138 -7.09 -4.20 -0.78
C GLN A 138 -8.08 -3.99 -1.94
N ARG A 139 -9.06 -3.09 -1.77
CA ARG A 139 -10.04 -2.78 -2.81
C ARG A 139 -9.39 -2.19 -4.07
N LYS A 140 -8.48 -1.24 -3.92
CA LYS A 140 -7.75 -0.65 -5.05
C LYS A 140 -6.88 -1.69 -5.78
N ASN A 141 -6.19 -2.55 -5.03
CA ASN A 141 -5.36 -3.61 -5.60
C ASN A 141 -6.19 -4.62 -6.40
N TRP A 142 -7.39 -4.96 -5.91
CA TRP A 142 -8.33 -5.79 -6.65
C TRP A 142 -8.76 -5.13 -7.95
N GLN A 143 -9.14 -3.84 -7.92
CA GLN A 143 -9.51 -3.09 -9.12
C GLN A 143 -8.38 -3.08 -10.15
N ILE A 144 -7.15 -2.76 -9.73
CA ILE A 144 -5.95 -2.76 -10.59
C ILE A 144 -5.75 -4.14 -11.24
N THR A 145 -5.89 -5.21 -10.46
CA THR A 145 -5.75 -6.58 -10.97
C THR A 145 -6.78 -6.89 -12.05
N VAL A 146 -8.04 -6.52 -11.83
CA VAL A 146 -9.12 -6.71 -12.80
C VAL A 146 -8.88 -5.88 -14.06
N TYR A 147 -8.51 -4.60 -13.94
CA TYR A 147 -8.17 -3.76 -15.08
C TYR A 147 -7.02 -4.35 -15.90
N ARG A 148 -5.93 -4.77 -15.26
CA ARG A 148 -4.80 -5.42 -15.95
C ARG A 148 -5.23 -6.69 -16.68
N ARG A 149 -6.10 -7.51 -16.07
CA ARG A 149 -6.63 -8.73 -16.69
C ARG A 149 -7.51 -8.41 -17.90
N ASN A 150 -8.37 -7.41 -17.80
CA ASN A 150 -9.24 -6.98 -18.88
C ASN A 150 -8.43 -6.42 -20.05
N ILE A 151 -7.46 -5.53 -19.80
CA ILE A 151 -6.57 -5.01 -20.84
C ILE A 151 -5.88 -6.16 -21.59
N ARG A 152 -5.27 -7.10 -20.86
CA ARG A 152 -4.64 -8.29 -21.48
C ARG A 152 -5.62 -9.09 -22.34
N ARG A 153 -6.86 -9.30 -21.87
CA ARG A 153 -7.89 -10.00 -22.63
C ARG A 153 -8.24 -9.27 -23.93
N TRP A 154 -8.42 -7.96 -23.87
CA TRP A 154 -8.70 -7.13 -25.05
C TRP A 154 -7.56 -7.18 -26.07
N THR A 155 -6.32 -7.06 -25.61
CA THR A 155 -5.13 -7.15 -26.48
C THR A 155 -5.05 -8.51 -27.19
N VAL A 156 -5.24 -9.61 -26.45
CA VAL A 156 -5.21 -10.96 -27.05
C VAL A 156 -6.31 -11.13 -28.08
N ARG A 157 -7.54 -10.68 -27.80
CA ARG A 157 -8.66 -10.73 -28.76
C ARG A 157 -8.35 -9.92 -30.01
N TYR A 158 -7.93 -8.67 -29.85
CA TYR A 158 -7.58 -7.79 -30.96
C TYR A 158 -6.51 -8.42 -31.86
N ASN A 159 -5.44 -8.97 -31.26
CA ASN A 159 -4.38 -9.64 -32.02
C ASN A 159 -4.90 -10.89 -32.72
N HIS A 160 -5.73 -11.70 -32.05
CA HIS A 160 -6.30 -12.90 -32.64
C HIS A 160 -7.18 -12.57 -33.85
N ASP A 161 -8.04 -11.57 -33.73
CA ASP A 161 -8.93 -11.10 -34.81
C ASP A 161 -8.12 -10.53 -35.97
N THR A 162 -7.07 -9.76 -35.68
CA THR A 162 -6.16 -9.20 -36.68
C THR A 162 -5.45 -10.31 -37.47
N GLU A 163 -4.87 -11.31 -36.79
CA GLU A 163 -4.20 -12.44 -37.45
C GLU A 163 -5.18 -13.36 -38.17
N ARG A 164 -6.41 -13.51 -37.67
CA ARG A 164 -7.47 -14.23 -38.37
C ARG A 164 -7.86 -13.51 -39.67
N TRP A 165 -8.07 -12.20 -39.62
CA TRP A 165 -8.37 -11.40 -40.80
C TRP A 165 -7.25 -11.50 -41.85
N LYS A 166 -5.99 -11.34 -41.44
CA LYS A 166 -4.83 -11.50 -42.35
C LYS A 166 -4.83 -12.86 -43.05
N ARG A 167 -5.06 -13.96 -42.30
CA ARG A 167 -5.13 -15.30 -42.86
C ARG A 167 -6.25 -15.46 -43.89
N CYS A 168 -7.46 -14.97 -43.57
CA CYS A 168 -8.59 -15.02 -44.49
C CYS A 168 -8.35 -14.15 -45.74
N HIS A 169 -7.78 -12.96 -45.57
CA HIS A 169 -7.43 -12.06 -46.66
C HIS A 169 -6.42 -12.71 -47.61
N THR A 170 -5.32 -13.25 -47.07
CA THR A 170 -4.32 -13.95 -47.88
C THR A 170 -4.93 -15.15 -48.61
N ALA A 171 -5.73 -15.97 -47.94
CA ALA A 171 -6.40 -17.11 -48.57
C ALA A 171 -7.32 -16.68 -49.73
N SER A 172 -8.10 -15.62 -49.53
CA SER A 172 -8.96 -15.05 -50.58
C SER A 172 -8.13 -14.51 -51.75
N GLN A 173 -7.02 -13.82 -51.48
CA GLN A 173 -6.14 -13.29 -52.52
C GLN A 173 -5.50 -14.41 -53.34
N THR A 174 -5.04 -15.48 -52.67
CA THR A 174 -4.51 -16.68 -53.34
C THR A 174 -5.56 -17.32 -54.24
N GLN A 175 -6.80 -17.46 -53.77
CA GLN A 175 -7.90 -18.01 -54.56
C GLN A 175 -8.17 -17.16 -55.81
N ASN A 176 -8.23 -15.84 -55.66
CA ASN A 176 -8.43 -14.92 -56.79
C ASN A 176 -7.30 -15.01 -57.82
N ASN A 177 -6.05 -15.09 -57.37
CA ASN A 177 -4.91 -15.27 -58.26
C ASN A 177 -5.00 -16.59 -59.05
N ASN A 178 -5.40 -17.69 -58.39
CA ASN A 178 -5.60 -18.98 -59.06
C ASN A 178 -6.73 -18.92 -60.11
N LEU A 179 -7.86 -18.28 -59.77
CA LEU A 179 -8.97 -18.08 -60.70
C LEU A 179 -8.54 -17.25 -61.91
N GLN A 180 -7.77 -16.17 -61.69
CA GLN A 180 -7.24 -15.34 -62.76
C GLN A 180 -6.29 -16.14 -63.68
N GLN A 181 -5.43 -16.99 -63.11
CA GLN A 181 -4.58 -17.88 -63.90
C GLN A 181 -5.40 -18.86 -64.74
N GLN A 182 -6.48 -19.43 -64.18
CA GLN A 182 -7.39 -20.30 -64.93
C GLN A 182 -8.06 -19.56 -66.09
N ILE A 183 -8.53 -18.33 -65.87
CA ILE A 183 -9.10 -17.48 -66.92
C ILE A 183 -8.09 -17.27 -68.05
N ASN A 184 -6.86 -16.89 -67.71
CA ASN A 184 -5.80 -16.67 -68.70
C ASN A 184 -5.51 -17.95 -69.51
N ASN A 185 -5.44 -19.11 -68.86
CA ASN A 185 -5.22 -20.39 -69.53
C ASN A 185 -6.38 -20.75 -70.48
N LEU A 186 -7.62 -20.49 -70.09
CA LEU A 186 -8.79 -20.73 -70.94
C LEU A 186 -8.80 -19.79 -72.15
N GLN A 187 -8.49 -18.51 -71.97
CA GLN A 187 -8.36 -17.54 -73.06
C GLN A 187 -7.30 -17.97 -74.08
N GLN A 188 -6.14 -18.46 -73.62
CA GLN A 188 -5.10 -19.01 -74.50
C GLN A 188 -5.61 -20.22 -75.31
N LYS A 189 -6.35 -21.15 -74.68
CA LYS A 189 -6.95 -22.29 -75.39
C LYS A 189 -7.96 -21.85 -76.44
N ILE A 190 -8.81 -20.88 -76.12
CA ILE A 190 -9.79 -20.31 -77.06
C ILE A 190 -9.07 -19.71 -78.26
N LEU A 191 -7.99 -18.94 -78.04
CA LEU A 191 -7.19 -18.36 -79.12
C LEU A 191 -6.60 -19.45 -80.04
N ILE A 192 -6.06 -20.54 -79.47
CA ILE A 192 -5.53 -21.67 -80.25
C ILE A 192 -6.64 -22.33 -81.08
N LEU A 193 -7.83 -22.55 -80.50
CA LEU A 193 -8.96 -23.14 -81.21
C LEU A 193 -9.49 -22.23 -82.33
N GLN A 194 -9.54 -20.92 -82.10
CA GLN A 194 -9.92 -19.93 -83.11
C GLN A 194 -8.94 -19.91 -84.28
N ASN A 195 -7.64 -19.99 -84.02
CA ASN A 195 -6.61 -20.03 -85.05
C ASN A 195 -6.61 -21.35 -85.85
N ASN A 196 -6.94 -22.47 -85.24
CA ASN A 196 -7.05 -23.77 -85.93
C ASN A 196 -8.37 -23.92 -86.72
N GLY A 197 -9.43 -23.20 -86.34
CA GLY A 197 -10.71 -23.18 -87.06
C GLY A 197 -10.62 -22.57 -88.47
N LEU A 198 -9.65 -21.69 -88.71
CA LEU A 198 -9.39 -21.12 -90.05
C LEU A 198 -8.63 -22.07 -91.00
N LEU A 199 -8.03 -23.15 -90.49
CA LEU A 199 -7.26 -24.11 -91.31
C LEU A 199 -8.06 -25.32 -91.79
N ASN A 200 -9.23 -25.58 -91.22
CA ASN A 200 -10.12 -26.67 -91.65
C ASN A 200 -11.23 -26.25 -92.62
N GLN A 201 -11.24 -24.97 -93.05
CA GLN A 201 -12.00 -24.56 -94.23
C GLN A 201 -11.09 -24.73 -95.45
N GLN A 202 -11.14 -25.91 -96.06
CA GLN A 202 -10.67 -26.07 -97.43
C GLN A 202 -11.40 -25.06 -98.34
N PRO A 203 -10.74 -24.47 -99.34
CA PRO A 203 -11.35 -23.52 -100.25
C PRO A 203 -12.50 -24.19 -101.00
N GLY A 204 -13.74 -23.74 -100.75
CA GLY A 204 -14.87 -24.07 -101.60
C GLY A 204 -14.62 -23.56 -103.02
N MET A 205 -14.34 -24.47 -103.96
CA MET A 205 -14.33 -24.17 -105.39
C MET A 205 -15.79 -24.00 -105.84
N ALA A 206 -16.26 -22.76 -105.84
CA ALA A 206 -17.65 -22.34 -105.99
C ALA A 206 -18.27 -22.47 -107.40
N TRP A 207 -17.81 -23.37 -108.27
CA TRP A 207 -18.27 -23.36 -109.68
C TRP A 207 -18.50 -24.71 -110.38
N TYR A 208 -18.28 -25.85 -109.73
CA TYR A 208 -18.70 -27.16 -110.27
C TYR A 208 -19.52 -27.92 -109.22
N PRO A 209 -20.84 -28.08 -109.41
CA PRO A 209 -21.65 -28.89 -108.51
C PRO A 209 -21.21 -30.36 -108.62
N PRO A 210 -21.15 -31.11 -107.50
CA PRO A 210 -20.90 -32.55 -107.55
C PRO A 210 -21.96 -33.25 -108.42
N PRO A 211 -21.57 -34.14 -109.33
CA PRO A 211 -22.51 -34.94 -110.11
C PRO A 211 -23.44 -35.73 -109.18
N ARG A 212 -24.69 -35.94 -109.58
CA ARG A 212 -25.64 -36.79 -108.82
C ARG A 212 -26.08 -37.96 -109.68
N PHE A 213 -26.22 -39.12 -109.06
CA PHE A 213 -26.71 -40.35 -109.70
C PHE A 213 -27.79 -40.98 -108.84
N SER A 214 -28.91 -41.35 -109.46
CA SER A 214 -30.10 -41.84 -108.77
C SER A 214 -30.52 -43.26 -109.17
N ASP A 215 -29.83 -43.86 -110.14
CA ASP A 215 -30.17 -45.14 -110.80
C ASP A 215 -31.53 -45.10 -111.51
N SER A 216 -31.82 -43.96 -112.14
CA SER A 216 -33.00 -43.80 -112.99
C SER A 216 -32.76 -44.44 -114.36
N ALA A 217 -33.78 -45.05 -114.96
CA ALA A 217 -33.72 -45.68 -116.29
C ALA A 217 -33.39 -44.69 -117.45
N HIS A 218 -33.24 -43.40 -117.15
CA HIS A 218 -32.92 -42.33 -118.10
C HIS A 218 -31.55 -41.70 -117.82
N GLU A 219 -30.86 -42.15 -116.78
CA GLU A 219 -29.50 -41.75 -116.44
C GLU A 219 -28.50 -42.79 -116.95
N ASP A 220 -27.43 -42.33 -117.61
CA ASP A 220 -26.37 -43.19 -118.11
C ASP A 220 -25.21 -43.23 -117.10
N VAL A 221 -24.93 -44.44 -116.60
CA VAL A 221 -23.86 -44.71 -115.63
C VAL A 221 -22.49 -44.26 -116.17
N ASP A 222 -22.24 -44.44 -117.47
CA ASP A 222 -20.94 -44.11 -118.05
C ASP A 222 -20.72 -42.58 -118.10
N ASN A 223 -21.79 -41.81 -118.32
CA ASN A 223 -21.74 -40.35 -118.26
C ASN A 223 -21.53 -39.86 -116.82
N PHE A 224 -22.20 -40.46 -115.83
CA PHE A 224 -21.98 -40.13 -114.42
C PHE A 224 -20.53 -40.40 -113.98
N ILE A 225 -19.97 -41.55 -114.34
CA ILE A 225 -18.58 -41.89 -113.98
C ILE A 225 -17.58 -40.95 -114.67
N LYS A 226 -17.86 -40.53 -115.91
CA LYS A 226 -17.05 -39.55 -116.63
C LYS A 226 -17.08 -38.18 -115.94
N ASP A 227 -18.25 -37.70 -115.56
CA ASP A 227 -18.42 -36.42 -114.87
C ASP A 227 -17.81 -36.45 -113.46
N PHE A 228 -17.93 -37.58 -112.75
CA PHE A 228 -17.32 -37.76 -111.44
C PHE A 228 -15.78 -37.79 -111.52
N ARG A 229 -15.19 -38.48 -112.51
CA ARG A 229 -13.73 -38.46 -112.72
C ARG A 229 -13.23 -37.06 -113.08
N LEU A 230 -13.98 -36.32 -113.90
CA LEU A 230 -13.67 -34.93 -114.23
C LEU A 230 -13.70 -34.06 -112.97
N TYR A 231 -14.71 -34.26 -112.11
CA TYR A 231 -14.82 -33.57 -110.83
C TYR A 231 -13.67 -33.90 -109.86
N VAL A 232 -13.29 -35.18 -109.73
CA VAL A 232 -12.15 -35.62 -108.89
C VAL A 232 -10.83 -35.03 -109.40
N THR A 233 -10.65 -34.98 -110.72
CA THR A 233 -9.45 -34.39 -111.35
C THR A 233 -9.42 -32.88 -111.16
N ALA A 234 -10.55 -32.19 -111.37
CA ALA A 234 -10.66 -30.74 -111.22
C ALA A 234 -10.54 -30.28 -109.76
N SER A 235 -10.98 -31.09 -108.80
CA SER A 235 -10.88 -30.82 -107.37
C SER A 235 -9.48 -31.10 -106.79
N GLY A 236 -8.54 -31.58 -107.61
CA GLY A 236 -7.17 -31.88 -107.18
C GLY A 236 -7.09 -33.00 -106.15
N MET A 237 -8.13 -33.83 -106.05
CA MET A 237 -8.14 -34.97 -105.13
C MET A 237 -7.12 -36.01 -105.61
N THR A 238 -6.10 -36.25 -104.78
CA THR A 238 -5.12 -37.29 -105.07
C THR A 238 -5.71 -38.68 -104.82
N THR A 239 -5.55 -39.60 -105.77
CA THR A 239 -5.90 -41.02 -105.61
C THR A 239 -4.67 -41.91 -105.40
N ASN A 240 -3.47 -41.33 -105.32
CA ASN A 240 -2.21 -42.07 -105.23
C ASN A 240 -1.86 -42.56 -103.80
N ASN A 241 -2.60 -42.12 -102.77
CA ASN A 241 -2.40 -42.54 -101.39
C ASN A 241 -3.73 -42.95 -100.72
N ALA A 242 -3.65 -43.72 -99.63
CA ALA A 242 -4.83 -44.31 -98.98
C ALA A 242 -5.82 -43.26 -98.45
N ALA A 243 -5.32 -42.14 -97.89
CA ALA A 243 -6.15 -41.06 -97.38
C ALA A 243 -6.92 -40.33 -98.49
N GLY A 244 -6.29 -40.12 -99.64
CA GLY A 244 -6.91 -39.51 -100.81
C GLY A 244 -7.98 -40.41 -101.43
N LYS A 245 -7.72 -41.72 -101.51
CA LYS A 245 -8.73 -42.72 -101.92
C LYS A 245 -9.96 -42.71 -101.01
N GLN A 246 -9.77 -42.66 -99.68
CA GLN A 246 -10.90 -42.58 -98.72
C GLN A 246 -11.73 -41.30 -98.90
N ARG A 247 -11.09 -40.16 -99.19
CA ARG A 247 -11.82 -38.91 -99.47
C ARG A 247 -12.63 -38.99 -100.75
N VAL A 248 -12.05 -39.50 -101.83
CA VAL A 248 -12.77 -39.69 -103.11
C VAL A 248 -13.94 -40.66 -102.95
N LEU A 249 -13.78 -41.73 -102.16
CA LEU A 249 -14.84 -42.68 -101.85
C LEU A 249 -16.00 -42.02 -101.07
N ALA A 250 -15.70 -41.27 -100.01
CA ALA A 250 -16.73 -40.55 -99.25
C ALA A 250 -17.47 -39.50 -100.10
N PHE A 251 -16.76 -38.85 -101.04
CA PHE A 251 -17.39 -37.95 -102.00
C PHE A 251 -18.24 -38.67 -103.04
N PHE A 252 -17.82 -39.86 -103.49
CA PHE A 252 -18.60 -40.70 -104.39
C PHE A 252 -19.93 -41.09 -103.74
N GLU A 253 -19.92 -41.50 -102.48
CA GLU A 253 -21.13 -41.80 -101.70
C GLU A 253 -22.09 -40.60 -101.61
N LEU A 254 -21.56 -39.38 -101.42
CA LEU A 254 -22.37 -38.15 -101.43
C LEU A 254 -23.00 -37.82 -102.79
N CYS A 255 -22.46 -38.37 -103.88
CA CYS A 255 -22.97 -38.20 -105.23
C CYS A 255 -24.10 -39.20 -105.55
N LEU A 256 -24.26 -40.27 -104.76
CA LEU A 256 -25.34 -41.24 -104.92
C LEU A 256 -26.60 -40.75 -104.21
N THR A 257 -27.74 -40.87 -104.87
CA THR A 257 -29.07 -40.48 -104.36
C THR A 257 -30.10 -41.54 -104.74
N GLY A 258 -31.31 -41.48 -104.18
CA GLY A 258 -32.39 -42.43 -104.53
C GLY A 258 -31.98 -43.90 -104.34
N LYS A 259 -32.35 -44.76 -105.30
CA LYS A 259 -32.05 -46.22 -105.23
C LYS A 259 -30.54 -46.50 -105.26
N ALA A 260 -29.75 -45.65 -105.92
CA ALA A 260 -28.29 -45.79 -105.96
C ALA A 260 -27.64 -45.63 -104.58
N ALA A 261 -28.19 -44.76 -103.71
CA ALA A 261 -27.71 -44.58 -102.34
C ALA A 261 -28.13 -45.75 -101.43
N ASP A 262 -29.34 -46.27 -101.63
CA ASP A 262 -29.88 -47.38 -100.83
C ASP A 262 -29.14 -48.70 -101.07
N CYS A 263 -28.61 -48.91 -102.28
CA CYS A 263 -27.92 -50.15 -102.65
C CYS A 263 -26.48 -50.26 -102.11
N ASN A 264 -25.84 -49.20 -101.57
CA ASN A 264 -24.38 -49.23 -101.41
C ASN A 264 -23.75 -48.60 -100.15
N ILE A 265 -24.33 -48.73 -98.95
CA ILE A 265 -23.62 -48.32 -97.71
C ILE A 265 -23.64 -49.38 -96.59
N ALA A 266 -24.64 -50.27 -96.52
CA ALA A 266 -24.70 -51.26 -95.44
C ALA A 266 -23.83 -52.52 -95.68
N ALA A 267 -23.60 -52.93 -96.94
CA ALA A 267 -22.95 -54.21 -97.26
C ALA A 267 -21.41 -54.13 -97.27
N GLU A 268 -20.82 -52.98 -97.60
CA GLU A 268 -19.37 -52.84 -97.79
C GLU A 268 -18.62 -52.42 -96.51
N ILE A 269 -19.30 -51.73 -95.57
CA ILE A 269 -18.82 -51.51 -94.19
C ILE A 269 -18.73 -52.84 -93.43
N ALA A 270 -19.67 -53.76 -93.66
CA ALA A 270 -19.65 -55.09 -93.06
C ALA A 270 -18.49 -55.96 -93.59
N LEU A 271 -18.13 -55.83 -94.87
CA LEU A 271 -17.03 -56.59 -95.48
C LEU A 271 -15.63 -56.05 -95.13
N ASN A 272 -15.47 -54.74 -95.02
CA ASN A 272 -14.16 -54.13 -94.69
C ASN A 272 -13.78 -54.26 -93.20
N ASN A 273 -14.75 -54.31 -92.29
CA ASN A 273 -14.47 -54.51 -90.85
C ASN A 273 -14.12 -55.96 -90.49
N ALA A 274 -14.65 -56.95 -91.23
CA ALA A 274 -14.37 -58.37 -90.99
C ALA A 274 -12.92 -58.76 -91.36
N ASN A 275 -12.31 -58.09 -92.35
CA ASN A 275 -11.00 -58.44 -92.87
C ASN A 275 -9.80 -57.84 -92.09
N ILE A 276 -10.01 -56.79 -91.29
CA ILE A 276 -8.92 -56.16 -90.49
C ILE A 276 -8.69 -56.92 -89.16
N ILE A 277 -9.72 -57.55 -88.59
CA ILE A 277 -9.62 -58.30 -87.32
C ILE A 277 -9.02 -59.71 -87.54
N ALA A 278 -9.23 -60.33 -88.69
CA ALA A 278 -8.70 -61.67 -89.00
C ALA A 278 -7.19 -61.72 -89.31
N ALA A 279 -6.59 -60.60 -89.77
CA ALA A 279 -5.18 -60.58 -90.17
C ALA A 279 -4.18 -60.23 -89.03
N HIS A 280 -4.65 -59.78 -87.86
CA HIS A 280 -3.78 -59.39 -86.73
C HIS A 280 -3.75 -60.38 -85.55
N ILE A 281 -4.50 -61.49 -85.62
CA ILE A 281 -4.55 -62.51 -84.53
C ILE A 281 -3.71 -63.77 -84.87
N ALA A 282 -3.14 -63.87 -86.07
CA ALA A 282 -2.33 -65.01 -86.50
C ALA A 282 -0.95 -64.61 -87.06
N ALA A 283 -0.05 -64.09 -86.21
CA ALA A 283 1.38 -64.30 -86.37
C ALA A 283 2.10 -64.24 -85.00
N PRO A 284 3.00 -65.18 -84.66
CA PRO A 284 3.46 -65.45 -83.29
C PRO A 284 4.83 -64.86 -82.95
N ASP A 285 5.02 -64.63 -81.64
CA ASP A 285 6.27 -64.51 -80.85
C ASP A 285 7.38 -63.53 -81.32
N GLY A 286 7.93 -62.70 -80.43
CA GLY A 286 9.00 -63.15 -79.56
C GLY A 286 9.53 -62.07 -78.61
N SER A 287 9.83 -62.51 -77.38
CA SER A 287 11.04 -62.23 -76.58
C SER A 287 11.88 -60.99 -76.97
N TYR A 288 12.24 -60.04 -76.08
CA TYR A 288 13.17 -60.23 -74.95
C TYR A 288 13.06 -59.11 -73.89
N ARG A 289 13.29 -59.55 -72.64
CA ARG A 289 13.74 -58.83 -71.43
C ARG A 289 14.46 -57.49 -71.63
N ASN A 290 14.24 -56.54 -70.70
CA ASN A 290 15.33 -56.17 -69.78
C ASN A 290 14.85 -55.56 -68.44
N ARG A 291 15.48 -56.03 -67.37
CA ARG A 291 15.32 -55.71 -65.95
C ARG A 291 16.74 -55.42 -65.45
N SER A 292 17.06 -54.20 -65.01
CA SER A 292 18.32 -53.92 -64.28
C SER A 292 18.39 -52.50 -63.68
N ASN A 293 18.58 -52.46 -62.36
CA ASN A 293 19.43 -51.59 -61.50
C ASN A 293 19.13 -50.07 -61.44
N TYR A 294 19.17 -49.39 -60.28
CA TYR A 294 20.21 -49.44 -59.24
C TYR A 294 19.71 -49.34 -57.77
N TYR A 295 20.39 -50.13 -56.93
CA TYR A 295 20.55 -49.99 -55.48
C TYR A 295 21.54 -48.86 -55.13
N SER A 296 21.30 -48.17 -54.03
CA SER A 296 22.17 -48.01 -52.82
C SER A 296 21.60 -46.86 -51.98
N GLY A 297 21.63 -46.81 -50.66
CA GLY A 297 22.24 -47.63 -49.62
C GLY A 297 22.23 -46.74 -48.37
N THR A 298 21.80 -47.30 -47.23
CA THR A 298 21.90 -46.79 -45.85
C THR A 298 21.41 -45.39 -45.53
#